data_AF-A0A2V9MF86-F1
#
_entry.id   AF-A0A2V9MF86-F1
#
_cell.length_a   1.000
_cell.length_b   1.000
_cell.length_c   1.000
_cell.angle_alpha   90.00
_cell.angle_beta   90.00
_cell.angle_gamma   90.00
#
_symmetry.space_group_name_H-M   'P 1'
#
loop_
_entity.id
_entity.type
_entity.pdbx_description
1 polymer ?
#
loop_
_entity_poly.entity_id
_entity_poly.type
_entity_poly.pdbx_seq_one_letter_code
_entity_poly.pdbx_strand_id
1 'polypeptide(L)'
;MSEKPPEPNLDPVEIRQFRQAIEEFNSGKFFECHDTLEEIWRGIRGPARDFFQGLIQVSVGFYHLRNGNLRGGESQLEKALKNLDAYGDRYGGIE
;
A
#
# COMPACT_ATOMS: atom_id res chain seq x y z
N MET A 1 -7.14 -20.64 -11.83
CA MET A 1 -7.35 -19.24 -11.44
C MET A 1 -7.39 -19.22 -9.93
N SER A 2 -6.39 -18.66 -9.27
CA SER A 2 -6.43 -18.57 -7.80
C SER A 2 -7.57 -17.64 -7.41
N GLU A 3 -8.32 -18.03 -6.39
CA GLU A 3 -9.42 -17.23 -5.86
C GLU A 3 -8.84 -15.97 -5.22
N LYS A 4 -9.47 -14.82 -5.50
CA LYS A 4 -9.04 -13.51 -4.98
C LYS A 4 -9.13 -13.53 -3.44
N PRO A 5 -8.15 -12.97 -2.71
CA PRO A 5 -8.21 -12.90 -1.25
C PRO A 5 -9.48 -12.20 -0.74
N PRO A 6 -9.96 -12.54 0.48
CA PRO A 6 -11.10 -11.85 1.09
C PRO A 6 -10.74 -10.37 1.35
N GLU A 7 -11.70 -9.47 1.12
CA GLU A 7 -11.51 -8.04 1.34
C GLU A 7 -11.07 -7.72 2.78
N PRO A 8 -10.24 -6.68 3.00
CA PRO A 8 -9.82 -6.29 4.33
C PRO A 8 -11.02 -5.83 5.16
N ASN A 9 -11.12 -6.34 6.39
CA ASN A 9 -12.11 -5.89 7.36
C ASN A 9 -11.53 -4.72 8.16
N LEU A 10 -11.74 -3.50 7.66
CA LEU A 10 -11.28 -2.27 8.29
C LEU A 10 -12.38 -1.68 9.18
N ASP A 11 -12.00 -1.21 10.37
CA ASP A 11 -12.90 -0.43 11.22
C ASP A 11 -13.10 1.01 10.68
N PRO A 12 -14.05 1.79 11.24
CA PRO A 12 -14.31 3.14 10.75
C PRO A 12 -13.12 4.12 10.85
N VAL A 13 -12.19 3.92 11.78
CA VAL A 13 -10.97 4.72 11.93
C VAL A 13 -10.00 4.35 10.82
N GLU A 14 -9.75 3.06 10.62
CA GLU A 14 -8.87 2.54 9.58
C GLU A 14 -9.37 2.92 8.18
N ILE A 15 -10.69 2.92 7.93
CA ILE A 15 -11.27 3.40 6.66
C ILE A 15 -10.93 4.88 6.41
N ARG A 16 -10.99 5.73 7.45
CA ARG A 16 -10.64 7.16 7.31
C ARG A 16 -9.15 7.34 7.08
N GLN A 17 -8.32 6.61 7.81
CA GLN A 17 -6.86 6.61 7.61
C GLN A 17 -6.51 6.11 6.21
N PHE A 18 -7.19 5.10 5.69
CA PHE A 18 -6.91 4.59 4.37
C PHE A 18 -7.24 5.60 3.28
N ARG A 19 -8.35 6.32 3.41
CA ARG A 19 -8.68 7.47 2.53
C ARG A 19 -7.62 8.57 2.62
N GLN A 20 -7.18 8.90 3.84
CA GLN A 20 -6.11 9.87 4.04
C GLN A 20 -4.80 9.43 3.36
N ALA A 21 -4.40 8.15 3.49
CA ALA A 21 -3.22 7.62 2.82
C ALA A 21 -3.31 7.74 1.29
N ILE A 22 -4.49 7.49 0.71
CA ILE A 22 -4.73 7.68 -0.73
C ILE A 22 -4.57 9.15 -1.12
N GLU A 23 -5.14 10.08 -0.35
CA GLU A 23 -5.01 11.52 -0.60
C GLU A 23 -3.55 12.00 -0.46
N GLU A 24 -2.81 11.49 0.53
CA GLU A 24 -1.39 11.76 0.73
C GLU A 24 -0.56 11.29 -0.46
N PHE A 25 -0.77 10.05 -0.91
CA PHE A 25 -0.10 9.51 -2.09
C PHE A 25 -0.38 10.35 -3.35
N ASN A 26 -1.65 10.64 -3.60
CA ASN A 26 -2.08 11.43 -4.77
C ASN A 26 -1.55 12.87 -4.73
N SER A 27 -1.24 13.39 -3.54
CA SER A 27 -0.63 14.70 -3.34
C SER A 27 0.91 14.67 -3.35
N GLY A 28 1.53 13.52 -3.62
CA GLY A 28 2.98 13.33 -3.60
C GLY A 28 3.61 13.32 -2.20
N LYS A 29 2.81 13.23 -1.14
CA LYS A 29 3.23 13.11 0.26
C LYS A 29 3.52 11.66 0.61
N PHE A 30 4.51 11.10 -0.08
CA PHE A 30 4.78 9.66 -0.06
C PHE A 30 5.27 9.14 1.30
N PHE A 31 5.97 9.95 2.08
CA PHE A 31 6.44 9.55 3.39
C PHE A 31 5.30 9.54 4.41
N GLU A 32 4.44 10.55 4.37
CA GLU A 32 3.23 10.61 5.20
C GLU A 32 2.27 9.46 4.87
N CYS A 33 2.09 9.17 3.57
CA CYS A 33 1.33 7.99 3.13
C CYS A 33 1.91 6.69 3.69
N HIS A 34 3.24 6.54 3.70
CA HIS A 34 3.91 5.38 4.31
C HIS A 34 3.53 5.24 5.78
N ASP A 35 3.66 6.31 6.58
CA ASP A 35 3.40 6.27 8.02
C ASP A 35 1.92 5.95 8.30
N THR A 36 1.00 6.56 7.55
CA THR A 36 -0.44 6.28 7.67
C THR A 36 -0.77 4.83 7.33
N LEU A 37 -0.19 4.27 6.26
CA LEU A 37 -0.39 2.87 5.89
C LEU A 37 0.25 1.90 6.88
N GLU A 38 1.42 2.23 7.43
CA GLU A 38 2.11 1.40 8.43
C GLU A 38 1.25 1.26 9.70
N GLU A 39 0.59 2.35 10.12
CA GLU A 39 -0.32 2.32 11.26
C GLU A 39 -1.48 1.35 11.05
N ILE A 40 -2.14 1.39 9.87
CA ILE A 40 -3.19 0.43 9.51
C ILE A 40 -2.62 -1.00 9.49
N TRP A 41 -1.48 -1.20 8.81
CA TRP A 41 -0.85 -2.52 8.63
C TRP A 41 -0.50 -3.22 9.95
N ARG A 42 -0.22 -2.48 11.02
CA ARG A 42 0.00 -3.05 12.37
C ARG A 42 -1.22 -3.80 12.89
N GLY A 43 -2.43 -3.34 12.57
CA GLY A 43 -3.71 -3.97 12.91
C GLY A 43 -4.10 -5.14 11.99
N ILE A 44 -3.69 -5.09 10.72
CA ILE A 44 -4.09 -6.08 9.71
C ILE A 44 -3.56 -7.49 9.99
N ARG A 45 -4.44 -8.47 9.77
CA ARG A 45 -4.16 -9.91 9.87
C ARG A 45 -4.59 -10.63 8.59
N GLY A 46 -4.07 -11.84 8.41
CA GLY A 46 -4.41 -12.70 7.29
C GLY A 46 -3.91 -12.18 5.94
N PRO A 47 -4.51 -12.66 4.83
CA PRO A 47 -4.03 -12.38 3.47
C PRO A 47 -3.95 -10.89 3.15
N ALA A 48 -4.80 -10.03 3.70
CA ALA A 48 -4.74 -8.59 3.42
C ALA A 48 -3.44 -7.91 3.86
N ARG A 49 -2.62 -8.55 4.72
CA ARG A 49 -1.36 -7.98 5.20
C ARG A 49 -0.36 -7.74 4.08
N ASP A 50 -0.30 -8.61 3.08
CA ASP A 50 0.63 -8.47 1.96
C ASP A 50 0.18 -7.34 1.02
N PHE A 51 -1.13 -7.14 0.83
CA PHE A 51 -1.67 -5.98 0.12
C PHE A 51 -1.21 -4.65 0.73
N PHE A 52 -1.45 -4.45 2.03
CA PHE A 52 -1.01 -3.22 2.71
C PHE A 52 0.52 -3.08 2.70
N GLN A 53 1.26 -4.18 2.85
CA GLN A 53 2.72 -4.17 2.71
C GLN A 53 3.17 -3.73 1.30
N GLY A 54 2.44 -4.15 0.27
CA GLY A 54 2.63 -3.71 -1.12
C GLY A 54 2.42 -2.20 -1.26
N LEU A 55 1.31 -1.66 -0.74
CA LEU A 55 1.04 -0.22 -0.77
C LEU A 55 2.12 0.60 -0.04
N ILE A 56 2.58 0.14 1.13
CA ILE A 56 3.69 0.75 1.88
C ILE A 56 4.96 0.79 1.01
N GLN A 57 5.24 -0.30 0.29
CA GLN A 57 6.39 -0.37 -0.61
C GLN A 57 6.23 0.55 -1.83
N VAL A 58 5.01 0.71 -2.37
CA VAL A 58 4.72 1.71 -3.41
C VAL A 58 5.06 3.10 -2.88
N SER A 59 4.56 3.49 -1.72
CA SER A 59 4.83 4.79 -1.11
C SER A 59 6.33 5.06 -0.94
N VAL A 60 7.09 4.11 -0.38
CA VAL A 60 8.55 4.26 -0.21
C VAL A 60 9.29 4.25 -1.55
N GLY A 61 8.82 3.48 -2.53
CA GLY A 61 9.37 3.46 -3.88
C GLY A 61 9.30 4.84 -4.52
N PHE A 62 8.14 5.48 -4.48
CA PHE A 62 7.94 6.84 -5.00
C PHE A 62 8.70 7.89 -4.18
N TYR A 63 8.79 7.74 -2.86
CA TYR A 63 9.64 8.59 -2.02
C TYR A 63 11.12 8.54 -2.47
N HIS A 64 11.65 7.35 -2.73
CA HIS A 64 13.02 7.20 -3.22
C HIS A 64 13.22 7.82 -4.61
N LEU A 65 12.29 7.60 -5.54
CA LEU A 65 12.35 8.19 -6.88
C LEU A 65 12.34 9.72 -6.81
N ARG A 66 11.48 10.31 -5.97
CA ARG A 66 11.41 11.76 -5.75
C ARG A 66 12.72 12.35 -5.22
N ASN A 67 13.48 11.57 -4.46
CA ASN A 67 14.76 11.96 -3.88
C ASN A 67 15.98 11.56 -4.73
N GLY A 68 15.77 11.12 -5.98
CA GLY A 68 16.84 10.75 -6.91
C GLY A 68 17.49 9.38 -6.64
N ASN A 69 16.95 8.60 -5.70
CA ASN A 69 17.40 7.23 -5.43
C ASN A 69 16.67 6.24 -6.35
N LEU A 70 17.09 6.18 -7.62
CA LEU A 70 16.47 5.32 -8.63
C LEU A 70 16.49 3.83 -8.24
N ARG A 71 17.65 3.33 -7.83
CA ARG A 71 17.83 1.91 -7.45
C ARG A 71 16.97 1.52 -6.25
N GLY A 72 16.89 2.39 -5.24
CA GLY A 72 16.03 2.16 -4.08
C GLY A 72 14.55 2.18 -4.45
N GLY A 73 14.16 3.10 -5.35
CA GLY A 73 12.80 3.19 -5.89
C GLY A 73 12.40 1.91 -6.62
N GLU A 74 13.19 1.49 -7.61
CA GLU A 74 12.96 0.27 -8.39
C GLU A 74 12.85 -0.97 -7.48
N SER A 75 13.80 -1.15 -6.55
CA SER A 75 13.79 -2.31 -5.66
C SER A 75 12.53 -2.39 -4.79
N GLN A 76 11.98 -1.26 -4.34
CA GLN A 76 10.75 -1.24 -3.56
C GLN A 76 9.52 -1.52 -4.42
N LEU A 77 9.47 -0.96 -5.63
CA LEU A 77 8.36 -1.20 -6.57
C LEU A 77 8.32 -2.66 -7.04
N GLU A 78 9.46 -3.31 -7.26
CA GLU A 78 9.52 -4.74 -7.58
C GLU A 78 8.94 -5.61 -6.47
N LYS A 79 9.20 -5.27 -5.19
CA LYS A 79 8.61 -5.98 -4.05
C LYS A 79 7.11 -5.71 -3.96
N ALA A 80 6.71 -4.47 -4.21
CA ALA A 80 5.30 -4.08 -4.21
C ALA A 80 4.51 -4.90 -5.24
N LEU A 81 5.02 -5.01 -6.47
CA LEU A 81 4.40 -5.83 -7.53
C LEU A 81 4.22 -7.28 -7.12
N LYS A 82 5.25 -7.90 -6.51
CA LYS A 82 5.16 -9.28 -6.01
C LYS A 82 4.08 -9.45 -4.95
N ASN A 83 3.96 -8.47 -4.06
CA ASN A 83 2.93 -8.50 -3.03
C ASN A 83 1.54 -8.28 -3.61
N LEU A 84 1.38 -7.39 -4.61
CA LEU A 84 0.08 -7.01 -5.15
C LEU A 84 -0.50 -7.97 -6.20
N ASP A 85 0.33 -8.87 -6.77
CA ASP A 85 -0.03 -9.79 -7.86
C ASP A 85 -1.30 -10.62 -7.58
N ALA A 86 -1.53 -10.99 -6.32
CA ALA A 86 -2.65 -11.86 -5.94
C ALA A 86 -4.02 -11.16 -5.83
N TYR A 87 -4.09 -9.82 -5.87
CA TYR A 87 -5.31 -9.07 -5.53
C TYR A 87 -6.12 -8.58 -6.74
N GLY A 88 -5.52 -8.60 -7.93
CA GLY A 88 -6.11 -8.11 -9.18
C GLY A 88 -6.30 -6.59 -9.21
N ASP A 89 -6.99 -6.09 -10.23
CA ASP A 89 -7.10 -4.66 -10.55
C ASP A 89 -7.93 -3.85 -9.54
N ARG A 90 -8.73 -4.50 -8.68
CA ARG A 90 -9.54 -3.82 -7.67
C ARG A 90 -9.57 -4.62 -6.38
N TYR A 91 -9.11 -4.04 -5.28
CA TYR A 91 -9.13 -4.66 -3.95
C TYR A 91 -9.01 -3.58 -2.86
N GLY A 92 -9.60 -3.82 -1.68
CA GLY A 92 -9.58 -2.86 -0.58
C GLY A 92 -10.33 -1.55 -0.87
N GLY A 93 -11.15 -1.52 -1.93
CA GLY A 93 -11.87 -0.32 -2.36
C GLY A 93 -11.06 0.65 -3.23
N ILE A 94 -9.88 0.25 -3.70
CA ILE A 94 -9.09 1.00 -4.69
C ILE A 94 -9.00 0.27 -6.03
N GLU A 95 -8.77 1.02 -7.10
CA GLU A 95 -8.58 0.57 -8.50
C GLU A 95 -7.29 1.16 -9.09
#